data_AF-A0A0C1HE33-F1
#
_entry.id   AF-A0A0C1HE33-F1
#
_cell.length_a   1.000
_cell.length_b   1.000
_cell.length_c   1.000
_cell.angle_alpha   90.00
_cell.angle_beta   90.00
_cell.angle_gamma   90.00
#
_symmetry.space_group_name_H-M   'P 1'
#
loop_
_entity.id
_entity.type
_entity.pdbx_description
1 polymer ?
#
loop_
_entity_poly.entity_id
_entity_poly.type
_entity_poly.pdbx_seq_one_letter_code
_entity_poly.pdbx_strand_id
1 'polypeptide(L)'
;MTKLQKVQQAEGKSNTAKMLWVVLGHFMNTSKVCLEKGEVSFNEKDLISVNVSMETNVPGIYAVGEIASNWCLPHGATQQGCVAGRHAAGKEAYTQYEATPHVAFACPDIAPAGVSLQGALERASSSGRSFSLACFRQVSGYVSKGRIYTNNKR
;
A
#
# COMPACT_ATOMS: atom_id res chain seq x y z
N MET A 1 9.25 -25.21 -32.17
CA MET A 1 8.29 -24.14 -32.55
C MET A 1 7.36 -23.87 -31.37
N THR A 2 7.40 -22.67 -30.79
CA THR A 2 6.57 -22.31 -29.63
C THR A 2 5.13 -22.06 -30.08
N LYS A 3 4.16 -22.79 -29.51
CA LYS A 3 2.75 -22.74 -29.89
C LYS A 3 2.14 -21.38 -29.47
N LEU A 4 1.47 -20.70 -30.40
CA LEU A 4 0.75 -19.46 -30.11
C LEU A 4 -0.50 -19.77 -29.27
N GLN A 5 -0.75 -18.95 -28.24
CA GLN A 5 -1.93 -19.00 -27.39
C GLN A 5 -2.94 -17.97 -27.92
N LYS A 6 -4.20 -18.39 -28.09
CA LYS A 6 -5.31 -17.49 -28.46
C LYS A 6 -5.99 -17.01 -27.18
N VAL A 7 -6.02 -15.70 -26.97
CA VAL A 7 -6.66 -15.05 -25.82
C VAL A 7 -7.93 -14.38 -26.32
N GLN A 8 -9.07 -14.69 -25.70
CA GLN A 8 -10.35 -14.04 -25.98
C GLN A 8 -10.68 -13.07 -24.84
N GLN A 9 -11.03 -11.85 -25.20
CA GLN A 9 -11.53 -10.84 -24.27
C GLN A 9 -13.05 -10.95 -24.15
N ALA A 10 -13.60 -10.43 -23.05
CA ALA A 10 -15.05 -10.45 -22.79
C ALA A 10 -15.89 -9.77 -23.91
N GLU A 11 -15.30 -8.83 -24.64
CA GLU A 11 -15.92 -8.14 -25.79
C GLU A 11 -15.86 -8.95 -27.11
N GLY A 12 -15.48 -10.22 -27.08
CA GLY A 12 -15.37 -11.08 -28.28
C GLY A 12 -14.13 -10.82 -29.14
N LYS A 13 -13.31 -9.82 -28.81
CA LYS A 13 -12.02 -9.58 -29.47
C LYS A 13 -11.03 -10.68 -29.10
N SER A 14 -10.37 -11.26 -30.11
CA SER A 14 -9.35 -12.29 -29.90
C SER A 14 -7.98 -11.83 -30.37
N ASN A 15 -6.95 -12.04 -29.55
CA ASN A 15 -5.56 -11.77 -29.87
C ASN A 15 -4.73 -13.05 -29.75
N THR A 16 -3.71 -13.20 -30.59
CA THR A 16 -2.75 -14.31 -30.51
C THR A 16 -1.42 -13.81 -29.98
N ALA A 17 -0.91 -14.45 -28.94
CA ALA A 17 0.38 -14.13 -28.34
C ALA A 17 1.21 -15.40 -28.11
N LYS A 18 2.53 -15.26 -28.05
CA LYS A 18 3.43 -16.37 -27.65
C LYS A 18 3.38 -16.62 -26.15
N MET A 19 3.17 -15.56 -25.37
CA MET A 19 3.09 -15.59 -23.92
C MET A 19 2.02 -14.61 -23.44
N LEU A 20 1.37 -14.96 -22.34
CA LEU A 20 0.39 -14.14 -21.65
C LEU A 20 0.87 -13.96 -20.21
N TRP A 21 0.97 -12.71 -19.76
CA TRP A 21 1.25 -12.39 -18.36
C TRP A 21 -0.05 -11.91 -17.71
N VAL A 22 -0.47 -12.60 -16.65
CA VAL A 22 -1.70 -12.30 -15.89
C VAL A 22 -1.29 -11.74 -14.54
N VAL A 23 -1.72 -10.51 -14.23
CA VAL A 23 -1.47 -9.83 -12.96
C VAL A 23 -2.82 -9.34 -12.41
N LEU A 24 -3.37 -10.07 -11.43
CA LEU A 24 -4.70 -9.80 -10.85
C LEU A 24 -4.65 -9.23 -9.42
N GLY A 25 -3.44 -9.09 -8.86
CA GLY A 25 -3.23 -8.73 -7.45
C GLY A 25 -2.75 -9.91 -6.62
N HIS A 26 -2.58 -9.67 -5.32
CA HIS A 26 -2.18 -10.66 -4.33
C HIS A 26 -3.36 -11.03 -3.44
N PHE A 27 -3.40 -12.28 -3.00
CA PHE A 27 -4.37 -12.78 -2.04
C PHE A 27 -3.65 -13.28 -0.80
N MET A 28 -4.30 -13.11 0.34
CA MET A 28 -3.72 -13.53 1.61
C MET A 28 -3.64 -15.06 1.72
N ASN A 29 -2.45 -15.57 2.04
CA ASN A 29 -2.25 -17.00 2.25
C ASN A 29 -2.59 -17.39 3.70
N THR A 30 -3.89 -17.53 3.98
CA THR A 30 -4.41 -17.93 5.31
C THR A 30 -4.65 -19.43 5.43
N SER A 31 -4.68 -20.17 4.31
CA SER A 31 -5.07 -21.60 4.25
C SER A 31 -4.26 -22.56 5.12
N LYS A 32 -3.01 -22.23 5.45
CA LYS A 32 -2.10 -23.09 6.23
C LYS A 32 -1.94 -22.62 7.68
N VAL A 33 -2.49 -21.47 8.01
CA VAL A 33 -2.49 -20.92 9.35
C VAL A 33 -3.87 -21.27 9.91
N CYS A 34 -3.95 -22.10 10.94
CA CYS A 34 -5.21 -22.56 11.52
C CYS A 34 -5.96 -21.42 12.26
N LEU A 35 -6.26 -20.32 11.56
CA LEU A 35 -6.86 -19.10 12.10
C LEU A 35 -8.25 -19.37 12.69
N GLU A 36 -8.96 -20.36 12.16
CA GLU A 36 -10.24 -20.85 12.71
C GLU A 36 -10.13 -21.34 14.16
N LYS A 37 -8.97 -21.89 14.55
CA LYS A 37 -8.73 -22.35 15.94
C LYS A 37 -8.22 -21.25 16.85
N GLY A 38 -7.69 -20.17 16.28
CA GLY A 38 -7.06 -19.09 17.02
C GLY A 38 -8.03 -17.98 17.43
N GLU A 39 -9.32 -18.08 17.06
CA GLU A 39 -10.34 -17.06 17.32
C GLU A 39 -9.91 -15.64 16.91
N VAL A 40 -9.04 -15.53 15.90
CA VAL A 40 -8.51 -14.25 15.44
C VAL A 40 -9.54 -13.55 14.58
N SER A 41 -9.85 -12.29 14.92
CA SER A 41 -10.82 -11.48 14.19
C SER A 41 -10.26 -10.98 12.85
N PHE A 42 -11.13 -10.96 11.83
CA PHE A 42 -10.84 -10.37 10.54
C PHE A 42 -11.62 -9.06 10.35
N ASN A 43 -11.02 -8.13 9.60
CA ASN A 43 -11.66 -6.91 9.12
C ASN A 43 -12.52 -7.18 7.87
N GLU A 44 -13.30 -6.19 7.43
CA GLU A 44 -14.16 -6.22 6.23
C GLU A 44 -13.44 -6.55 4.91
N LYS A 45 -12.10 -6.56 4.92
CA LYS A 45 -11.23 -6.87 3.77
C LYS A 45 -10.55 -8.24 3.87
N ASP A 46 -11.04 -9.12 4.74
CA ASP A 46 -10.45 -10.43 5.05
C ASP A 46 -8.99 -10.36 5.55
N LEU A 47 -8.62 -9.23 6.16
CA LEU A 47 -7.33 -9.02 6.83
C LEU A 47 -7.46 -9.28 8.33
N ILE A 48 -6.41 -9.75 8.98
CA ILE A 48 -6.39 -9.89 10.44
C ILE A 48 -6.49 -8.50 11.08
N SER A 49 -7.46 -8.33 11.97
CA SER A 49 -7.62 -7.10 12.76
C SER A 49 -6.48 -6.99 13.77
N VAL A 50 -5.77 -5.86 13.73
CA VAL A 50 -4.69 -5.55 14.68
C VAL A 50 -4.85 -4.15 15.25
N ASN A 51 -4.35 -3.94 16.46
CA ASN A 51 -4.23 -2.61 17.07
C ASN A 51 -3.01 -1.84 16.53
N VAL A 52 -2.76 -0.63 17.06
CA VAL A 52 -1.61 0.22 16.67
C VAL A 52 -0.24 -0.39 16.93
N SER A 53 -0.17 -1.38 17.82
CA SER A 53 1.03 -2.14 18.22
C SER A 53 1.17 -3.47 17.46
N MET A 54 0.31 -3.72 16.46
CA MET A 54 0.26 -4.95 15.66
C MET A 54 -0.22 -6.21 16.42
N GLU A 55 -0.83 -6.04 17.58
CA GLU A 55 -1.42 -7.15 18.35
C GLU A 55 -2.86 -7.41 17.88
N THR A 56 -3.23 -8.69 17.79
CA THR A 56 -4.59 -9.12 17.43
C THR A 56 -5.54 -9.00 18.62
N ASN A 57 -6.79 -9.46 18.46
CA ASN A 57 -7.74 -9.59 19.57
C ASN A 57 -7.31 -10.62 20.63
N VAL A 58 -6.40 -11.55 20.29
CA VAL A 58 -5.87 -12.53 21.23
C VAL A 58 -4.54 -12.04 21.80
N PRO A 59 -4.43 -11.83 23.12
CA PRO A 59 -3.22 -11.34 23.75
C PRO A 59 -2.01 -12.22 23.45
N GLY A 60 -0.89 -11.60 23.08
CA GLY A 60 0.35 -12.30 22.73
C GLY A 60 0.40 -12.83 21.30
N ILE A 61 -0.68 -12.73 20.52
CA ILE A 61 -0.69 -13.04 19.09
C ILE A 61 -0.59 -11.74 18.28
N TYR A 62 0.38 -11.69 17.38
CA TYR A 62 0.68 -10.53 16.54
C TYR A 62 0.57 -10.90 15.07
N ALA A 63 0.18 -9.94 14.25
CA ALA A 63 0.10 -10.09 12.80
C ALA A 63 0.73 -8.87 12.12
N VAL A 64 1.60 -9.11 11.13
CA VAL A 64 2.37 -8.05 10.45
C VAL A 64 2.45 -8.32 8.95
N GLY A 65 2.65 -7.27 8.18
CA GLY A 65 2.75 -7.31 6.72
C GLY A 65 1.38 -7.28 6.06
N GLU A 66 1.30 -7.96 4.91
CA GLU A 66 0.12 -7.99 4.06
C GLU A 66 -1.10 -8.58 4.77
N ILE A 67 -0.89 -9.49 5.75
CA ILE A 67 -1.99 -10.17 6.47
C ILE A 67 -2.74 -9.28 7.43
N ALA A 68 -2.09 -8.22 7.93
CA ALA A 68 -2.65 -7.30 8.91
C ALA A 68 -2.88 -5.90 8.34
N SER A 69 -2.27 -5.60 7.18
CA SER A 69 -2.33 -4.28 6.57
C SER A 69 -2.35 -4.39 5.06
N ASN A 70 -3.09 -3.49 4.41
CA ASN A 70 -3.20 -3.42 2.95
C ASN A 70 -1.92 -2.91 2.26
N TRP A 71 -0.82 -2.74 3.00
CA TRP A 71 0.43 -2.20 2.49
C TRP A 71 1.38 -3.35 2.12
N CYS A 72 1.41 -3.69 0.84
CA CYS A 72 2.32 -4.67 0.23
C CYS A 72 3.76 -4.11 0.08
N LEU A 73 4.31 -3.54 1.16
CA LEU A 73 5.66 -2.97 1.17
C LEU A 73 6.56 -3.75 2.13
N PRO A 74 7.66 -4.36 1.66
CA PRO A 74 8.59 -5.10 2.52
C PRO A 74 9.11 -4.25 3.68
N HIS A 75 9.47 -2.99 3.41
CA HIS A 75 9.95 -2.07 4.45
C HIS A 75 8.86 -1.73 5.49
N GLY A 76 7.60 -1.68 5.07
CA GLY A 76 6.46 -1.52 5.96
C GLY A 76 6.30 -2.74 6.87
N ALA A 77 6.37 -3.95 6.31
CA ALA A 77 6.32 -5.19 7.07
C ALA A 77 7.47 -5.30 8.10
N THR A 78 8.68 -4.88 7.74
CA THR A 78 9.82 -4.85 8.67
C THR A 78 9.58 -3.87 9.83
N GLN A 79 9.03 -2.69 9.56
CA GLN A 79 8.71 -1.71 10.60
C GLN A 79 7.63 -2.25 11.53
N GLN A 80 6.57 -2.87 10.97
CA GLN A 80 5.51 -3.52 11.74
C GLN A 80 6.07 -4.64 12.64
N GLY A 81 6.97 -5.47 12.11
CA GLY A 81 7.67 -6.50 12.88
C GLY A 81 8.49 -5.93 14.04
N CYS A 82 9.21 -4.83 13.81
CA CYS A 82 9.93 -4.13 14.88
C CYS A 82 8.99 -3.59 15.97
N VAL A 83 7.81 -3.08 15.58
CA VAL A 83 6.81 -2.58 16.53
C VAL A 83 6.21 -3.73 17.34
N ALA A 84 5.78 -4.81 16.68
CA ALA A 84 5.27 -6.01 17.33
C ALA A 84 6.29 -6.59 18.32
N GLY A 85 7.56 -6.71 17.93
CA GLY A 85 8.62 -7.22 18.80
C GLY A 85 8.91 -6.32 20.01
N ARG A 86 8.82 -4.98 19.84
CA ARG A 86 8.96 -4.04 20.97
C ARG A 86 7.78 -4.14 21.93
N HIS A 87 6.57 -4.24 21.40
CA HIS A 87 5.35 -4.41 22.21
C HIS A 87 5.38 -5.72 22.99
N ALA A 88 5.75 -6.83 22.35
CA ALA A 88 5.93 -8.12 23.00
C ALA A 88 7.00 -8.09 24.11
N ALA A 89 7.98 -7.19 24.02
CA ALA A 89 8.98 -6.94 25.04
C ALA A 89 8.55 -5.92 26.12
N GLY A 90 7.28 -5.50 26.14
CA GLY A 90 6.73 -4.55 27.11
C GLY A 90 7.11 -3.09 26.87
N LYS A 91 7.55 -2.74 25.65
CA LYS A 91 7.87 -1.35 25.26
C LYS A 91 6.77 -0.76 24.42
N GLU A 92 6.45 0.51 24.66
CA GLU A 92 5.53 1.26 23.81
C GLU A 92 6.15 1.49 22.42
N ALA A 93 5.44 1.06 21.38
CA ALA A 93 5.81 1.25 20.00
C ALA A 93 4.55 1.29 19.13
N TYR A 94 4.54 2.14 18.11
CA TYR A 94 3.40 2.34 17.23
C TYR A 94 3.83 2.48 15.77
N THR A 95 2.95 2.07 14.86
CA THR A 95 3.16 2.26 13.41
C THR A 95 2.42 3.49 12.90
N GLN A 96 3.05 4.30 12.05
CA GLN A 96 2.44 5.43 11.33
C GLN A 96 2.68 5.27 9.83
N TYR A 97 1.63 5.44 9.02
CA TYR A 97 1.64 5.19 7.57
C TYR A 97 1.47 6.46 6.71
N GLU A 98 1.28 7.63 7.34
CA GLU A 98 0.76 8.81 6.64
C GLU A 98 1.69 9.37 5.56
N ALA A 99 3.00 9.17 5.70
CA ALA A 99 4.01 9.64 4.76
C ALA A 99 4.92 8.51 4.24
N THR A 100 4.44 7.27 4.25
CA THR A 100 5.22 6.14 3.74
C THR A 100 5.41 6.27 2.22
N PRO A 101 6.65 6.39 1.71
CA PRO A 101 6.90 6.50 0.28
C PRO A 101 6.65 5.15 -0.41
N HIS A 102 6.18 5.21 -1.65
CA HIS A 102 6.08 4.05 -2.53
C HIS A 102 6.69 4.39 -3.89
N VAL A 103 7.30 3.41 -4.56
CA VAL A 103 7.90 3.57 -5.90
C VAL A 103 7.31 2.55 -6.85
N ALA A 104 6.86 3.02 -8.02
CA ALA A 104 6.51 2.17 -9.15
C ALA A 104 7.56 2.39 -10.25
N PHE A 105 8.28 1.31 -10.56
CA PHE A 105 9.31 1.26 -11.61
C PHE A 105 8.66 1.13 -13.00
N ALA A 106 7.95 2.17 -13.40
CA ALA A 106 7.35 2.31 -14.73
C ALA A 106 8.27 3.14 -15.64
N CYS A 107 7.91 3.26 -16.93
CA CYS A 107 8.60 4.18 -17.83
C CYS A 107 7.64 5.30 -18.24
N PRO A 108 7.71 6.51 -17.65
CA PRO A 108 8.66 6.97 -16.62
C PRO A 108 8.35 6.48 -15.20
N ASP A 109 9.34 6.55 -14.31
CA ASP A 109 9.21 6.16 -12.90
C ASP A 109 8.22 7.07 -12.14
N ILE A 110 7.54 6.50 -11.15
CA ILE A 110 6.54 7.19 -10.34
C ILE A 110 6.83 6.93 -8.86
N ALA A 111 7.03 7.98 -8.06
CA ALA A 111 7.39 7.87 -6.64
C ALA A 111 6.58 8.84 -5.75
N PRO A 112 5.30 8.54 -5.45
CA PRO A 112 4.49 9.33 -4.54
C PRO A 112 4.90 9.14 -3.07
N ALA A 113 4.75 10.20 -2.28
CA ALA A 113 4.85 10.16 -0.83
C ALA A 113 3.82 11.12 -0.22
N GLY A 114 3.17 10.70 0.86
CA GLY A 114 2.16 11.51 1.55
C GLY A 114 0.78 11.47 0.88
N VAL A 115 -0.02 12.51 1.16
CA VAL A 115 -1.40 12.61 0.69
C VAL A 115 -1.50 12.94 -0.80
N SER A 116 -2.52 12.39 -1.46
CA SER A 116 -2.87 12.81 -2.81
C SER A 116 -3.35 14.26 -2.83
N LEU A 117 -3.27 14.92 -4.00
CA LEU A 117 -3.79 16.28 -4.17
C LEU A 117 -5.26 16.39 -3.75
N GLN A 118 -6.07 15.42 -4.13
CA GLN A 118 -7.49 15.38 -3.77
C GLN A 118 -7.67 15.24 -2.25
N GLY A 119 -6.91 14.34 -1.60
CA GLY A 119 -6.94 14.22 -0.15
C GLY A 119 -6.45 15.49 0.57
N ALA A 120 -5.47 16.20 0.01
CA ALA A 120 -5.01 17.48 0.53
C ALA A 120 -6.10 18.56 0.43
N LEU A 121 -6.83 18.63 -0.68
CA LEU A 121 -7.96 19.55 -0.88
C LEU A 121 -9.09 19.30 0.12
N GLU A 122 -9.44 18.04 0.35
CA GLU A 122 -10.48 17.65 1.32
C GLU A 122 -10.07 18.01 2.76
N ARG A 123 -8.82 17.74 3.14
CA ARG A 123 -8.27 18.13 4.44
C ARG A 123 -8.18 19.64 4.61
N ALA A 124 -7.80 20.37 3.56
CA ALA A 124 -7.75 21.83 3.58
C ALA A 124 -9.15 22.45 3.74
N SER A 125 -10.16 21.88 3.07
CA SER A 125 -11.55 22.34 3.14
C SER A 125 -12.15 22.13 4.53
N SER A 126 -11.80 21.04 5.22
CA SER A 126 -12.26 20.73 6.58
C SER A 126 -11.51 21.50 7.67
N SER A 127 -10.26 21.90 7.44
CA SER A 127 -9.40 22.56 8.44
C SER A 127 -9.17 24.06 8.19
N GLY A 128 -9.69 24.63 7.11
CA GLY A 128 -9.51 26.04 6.74
C GLY A 128 -8.08 26.43 6.39
N ARG A 129 -7.19 25.47 6.16
CA ARG A 129 -5.76 25.70 5.90
C ARG A 129 -5.47 25.82 4.41
N SER A 130 -4.58 26.73 4.05
CA SER A 130 -3.98 26.76 2.71
C SER A 130 -2.93 25.65 2.58
N PHE A 131 -2.80 25.09 1.38
CA PHE A 131 -1.76 24.11 1.07
C PHE A 131 -1.06 24.49 -0.24
N SER A 132 0.18 24.01 -0.38
CA SER A 132 0.99 24.17 -1.58
C SER A 132 1.35 22.79 -2.12
N LEU A 133 1.15 22.56 -3.41
CA LEU A 133 1.51 21.32 -4.08
C LEU A 133 2.86 21.52 -4.79
N ALA A 134 3.84 20.67 -4.47
CA ALA A 134 5.09 20.59 -5.22
C ALA A 134 5.12 19.29 -6.03
N CYS A 135 5.20 19.40 -7.36
CA CYS A 135 5.39 18.25 -8.25
C CYS A 135 6.84 18.23 -8.74
N PHE A 136 7.58 17.20 -8.34
CA PHE A 136 8.96 16.98 -8.78
C PHE A 136 8.96 15.90 -9.85
N ARG A 137 9.29 16.28 -11.09
CA ARG A 137 9.56 15.31 -12.15
C ARG A 137 11.07 15.07 -12.17
N GLN A 138 11.47 13.92 -11.65
CA GLN A 138 12.83 13.41 -11.83
C GLN A 138 12.89 12.75 -13.21
N VAL A 139 13.51 13.43 -14.17
CA VAL A 139 13.96 12.80 -15.41
C VAL A 139 15.44 12.50 -15.18
N SER A 140 15.90 11.28 -15.45
CA SER A 140 17.30 10.87 -15.26
C SER A 140 18.27 12.00 -15.68
N GLY A 141 18.99 12.58 -14.71
CA GLY A 141 19.97 13.65 -14.91
C GLY A 141 19.48 15.11 -14.84
N TYR A 142 18.17 15.38 -14.76
CA TYR A 142 17.61 16.73 -14.64
C TYR A 142 16.48 16.77 -13.60
N VAL A 143 16.73 17.43 -12.46
CA VAL A 143 15.65 17.90 -11.58
C VAL A 143 14.99 19.06 -12.30
N SER A 144 13.87 18.82 -12.96
CA SER A 144 13.07 19.92 -13.51
C SER A 144 12.56 20.79 -12.35
N LYS A 145 12.60 22.13 -12.53
CA LYS A 145 12.10 23.10 -11.55
C LYS A 145 10.67 22.72 -11.14
N GLY A 146 10.48 22.28 -9.90
CA GLY A 146 9.15 21.99 -9.35
C GLY A 146 8.28 23.25 -9.43
N ARG A 147 7.05 23.11 -9.95
CA ARG A 147 6.04 24.16 -9.86
C ARG A 147 5.30 24.01 -8.55
N ILE A 148 5.32 25.06 -7.74
CA ILE A 148 4.50 25.16 -6.53
C ILE A 148 3.14 25.72 -6.95
N TYR A 149 2.08 24.92 -6.82
CA TYR A 149 0.72 25.41 -6.98
C TYR A 149 0.19 25.80 -5.61
N THR A 150 -0.01 27.10 -5.38
CA THR A 150 -0.69 27.60 -4.18
C THR A 150 -2.15 27.88 -4.53
N ASN A 151 -3.08 27.37 -3.72
CA ASN A 151 -4.46 27.82 -3.79
C ASN A 151 -4.57 29.15 -3.04
N ASN A 152 -4.29 30.26 -3.72
CA ASN A 152 -4.52 31.60 -3.19
C ASN A 152 -6.04 31.85 -3.14
N LYS A 153 -6.72 31.34 -2.12
CA LYS A 153 -7.97 31.95 -1.66
C LYS A 153 -7.58 33.07 -0.69
N ARG A 154 -7.48 34.28 -1.22
CA ARG A 154 -7.73 35.50 -0.45
C ARG A 154 -9.23 35.72 -0.38
#